data_AF-A0A0C9M308-F1
#
_entry.id   AF-A0A0C9M308-F1
#
_cell.length_a   1.000
_cell.length_b   1.000
_cell.length_c   1.000
_cell.angle_alpha   90.00
_cell.angle_beta   90.00
_cell.angle_gamma   90.00
#
_symmetry.space_group_name_H-M   'P 1'
#
loop_
_entity.id
_entity.type
_entity.pdbx_description
1 polymer ?
#
loop_
_entity_poly.entity_id
_entity_poly.type
_entity_poly.pdbx_seq_one_letter_code
_entity_poly.pdbx_strand_id
1 'polypeptide(L)'
;MVGELTVNPKHEPKAFAVMPFVWSIGTIVGPTIGGYFATPSENFPGLFSARGLFARFPYLLPNLICAGLMLLSIVAGYLLLDETHPDMQPWSTPSDLANTAAETPLIPAQAGTTTAAANLAQESSYGTFNNVEVDQTEEWRVNDSGRPRSIVSSSEGKVFTKRVAMFIVALGIFTYHSMTYDHLLPIFLQDERVGDIVVFSQNPLGGGLGLSTQQVGIIMSINGLCALFVQAVVFPMVASLLGIWRSFLLVTMLHPIAYFIVPYLALLPEHLTYPGIYTCLAIRNILSILAYPLLLILIKEAAPSHSCLGKINGLAASTGAACRTMASPIAGYLYGVGVQIDFTAIAWFASAAVAVIGAAQALLLRPNKNGETHHISPNMPCRFAAGERSKGKVVHVQVREVEELEGEEQADERTRLLA
;
A
#
# COMPACT_ATOMS: atom_id res chain seq x y z
N MET A 1 -8.43 2.43 -13.64
CA MET A 1 -9.61 1.57 -13.43
C MET A 1 -10.51 1.96 -12.24
N VAL A 2 -10.18 1.76 -10.96
CA VAL A 2 -11.13 2.09 -9.87
C VAL A 2 -11.55 3.57 -9.89
N GLY A 3 -10.61 4.48 -10.11
CA GLY A 3 -10.91 5.92 -10.29
C GLY A 3 -11.64 6.27 -11.59
N GLU A 4 -11.56 5.44 -12.63
CA GLU A 4 -12.28 5.64 -13.90
C GLU A 4 -13.73 5.12 -13.81
N LEU A 5 -13.96 4.06 -13.02
CA LEU A 5 -15.28 3.50 -12.75
C LEU A 5 -16.11 4.41 -11.82
N THR A 6 -15.47 5.26 -11.04
CA THR A 6 -16.14 6.20 -10.14
C THR A 6 -16.46 7.51 -10.85
N VAL A 7 -17.63 7.57 -11.48
CA VAL A 7 -18.15 8.77 -12.18
C VAL A 7 -18.43 9.93 -11.21
N ASN A 8 -18.79 9.63 -9.95
CA ASN A 8 -19.05 10.62 -8.92
C ASN A 8 -17.88 10.73 -7.93
N PRO A 9 -17.22 11.91 -7.80
CA PRO A 9 -16.14 12.13 -6.83
C PRO A 9 -16.50 11.77 -5.38
N LYS A 10 -17.77 11.93 -4.97
CA LYS A 10 -18.25 11.59 -3.63
C LYS A 10 -18.17 10.09 -3.31
N HIS A 11 -18.09 9.23 -4.32
CA HIS A 11 -18.02 7.78 -4.17
C HIS A 11 -16.59 7.22 -4.29
N GLU A 12 -15.64 8.04 -4.71
CA GLU A 12 -14.24 7.66 -4.88
C GLU A 12 -13.63 7.07 -3.58
N PRO A 13 -13.75 7.69 -2.40
CA PRO A 13 -13.20 7.12 -1.16
C PRO A 13 -13.78 5.75 -0.80
N LYS A 14 -15.07 5.53 -1.10
CA LYS A 14 -15.76 4.26 -0.85
C LYS A 14 -15.27 3.17 -1.80
N ALA A 15 -15.05 3.49 -3.07
CA ALA A 15 -14.53 2.55 -4.05
C ALA A 15 -13.08 2.15 -3.72
N PHE A 16 -12.24 3.12 -3.35
CA PHE A 16 -10.86 2.84 -2.92
C PHE A 16 -10.80 1.99 -1.63
N ALA A 17 -11.80 2.06 -0.75
CA ALA A 17 -11.88 1.23 0.44
C ALA A 17 -12.18 -0.26 0.16
N VAL A 18 -12.74 -0.61 -1.01
CA VAL A 18 -13.02 -2.01 -1.38
C VAL A 18 -11.73 -2.78 -1.67
N MET A 19 -10.71 -2.13 -2.24
CA MET A 19 -9.44 -2.79 -2.61
C MET A 19 -8.75 -3.51 -1.44
N PRO A 20 -8.49 -2.84 -0.30
CA PRO A 20 -7.84 -3.51 0.83
C PRO A 20 -8.77 -4.50 1.56
N PHE A 21 -10.10 -4.42 1.38
CA PHE A 21 -11.03 -5.46 1.83
C PHE A 21 -10.88 -6.75 1.02
N VAL A 22 -10.86 -6.65 -0.32
CA VAL A 22 -10.65 -7.82 -1.21
C VAL A 22 -9.30 -8.47 -0.96
N TRP A 23 -8.23 -7.68 -0.79
CA TRP A 23 -6.93 -8.20 -0.40
C TRP A 23 -7.01 -9.00 0.92
N SER A 24 -7.72 -8.48 1.93
CA SER A 24 -7.89 -9.19 3.21
C SER A 24 -8.61 -10.53 3.06
N ILE A 25 -9.60 -10.63 2.16
CA ILE A 25 -10.23 -11.93 1.86
C ILE A 25 -9.21 -12.90 1.28
N GLY A 26 -8.38 -12.44 0.34
CA GLY A 26 -7.31 -13.27 -0.25
C GLY A 26 -6.30 -13.79 0.78
N THR A 27 -5.92 -12.97 1.77
CA THR A 27 -4.99 -13.37 2.83
C THR A 27 -5.61 -14.32 3.85
N ILE A 28 -6.94 -14.38 3.98
CA ILE A 28 -7.66 -15.36 4.78
C ILE A 28 -7.79 -16.68 4.01
N VAL A 29 -8.34 -16.61 2.79
CA VAL A 29 -8.71 -17.79 2.00
C VAL A 29 -7.49 -18.53 1.47
N GLY A 30 -6.44 -17.81 1.05
CA GLY A 30 -5.23 -18.40 0.46
C GLY A 30 -4.55 -19.41 1.39
N PRO A 31 -4.14 -19.04 2.62
CA PRO A 31 -3.56 -19.97 3.58
C PRO A 31 -4.50 -21.07 4.03
N THR A 32 -5.82 -20.81 4.11
CA THR A 32 -6.81 -21.86 4.39
C THR A 32 -6.74 -22.95 3.32
N ILE A 33 -6.80 -22.56 2.05
CA ILE A 33 -6.76 -23.52 0.94
C ILE A 33 -5.40 -24.24 0.91
N GLY A 34 -4.31 -23.48 1.00
CA GLY A 34 -2.94 -24.00 0.93
C GLY A 34 -2.62 -24.98 2.05
N GLY A 35 -3.06 -24.70 3.29
CA GLY A 35 -2.79 -25.56 4.43
C GLY A 35 -3.78 -26.72 4.59
N TYR A 36 -5.08 -26.48 4.43
CA TYR A 36 -6.12 -27.49 4.67
C TYR A 36 -6.16 -28.57 3.60
N PHE A 37 -5.82 -28.23 2.36
CA PHE A 37 -5.77 -29.18 1.24
C PHE A 37 -4.35 -29.65 0.91
N ALA A 38 -3.32 -29.21 1.64
CA ALA A 38 -2.01 -29.86 1.57
C ALA A 38 -2.12 -31.33 2.00
N THR A 39 -1.25 -32.20 1.46
CA THR A 39 -1.17 -33.63 1.80
C THR A 39 -2.55 -34.32 1.92
N PRO A 40 -3.41 -34.24 0.87
CA PRO A 40 -4.81 -34.68 0.97
C PRO A 40 -4.97 -36.19 1.24
N SER A 41 -3.96 -37.01 0.92
CA SER A 41 -3.93 -38.43 1.26
C SER A 41 -3.78 -38.70 2.76
N GLU A 42 -3.17 -37.77 3.50
CA GLU A 42 -3.01 -37.85 4.96
C GLU A 42 -4.20 -37.20 5.67
N ASN A 43 -4.65 -36.03 5.17
CA ASN A 43 -5.73 -35.26 5.77
C ASN A 43 -7.13 -35.84 5.49
N PHE A 44 -7.33 -36.53 4.36
CA PHE A 44 -8.60 -37.12 3.95
C PHE A 44 -8.44 -38.58 3.46
N PRO A 45 -8.05 -39.51 4.34
CA PRO A 45 -7.71 -40.89 3.96
C PRO A 45 -8.92 -41.68 3.42
N GLY A 46 -10.16 -41.25 3.70
CA GLY A 46 -11.37 -41.84 3.15
C GLY A 46 -11.71 -41.37 1.73
N LEU A 47 -11.20 -40.22 1.29
CA LEU A 47 -11.51 -39.62 -0.01
C LEU A 47 -10.36 -39.79 -1.02
N PHE A 48 -9.11 -39.85 -0.55
CA PHE A 48 -7.92 -39.97 -1.38
C PHE A 48 -7.11 -41.21 -1.01
N SER A 49 -6.77 -42.02 -2.01
CA SER A 49 -5.93 -43.21 -1.82
C SER A 49 -4.48 -42.84 -1.48
N ALA A 50 -3.90 -43.54 -0.51
CA ALA A 50 -2.49 -43.41 -0.09
C ALA A 50 -1.47 -43.76 -1.19
N ARG A 51 -1.89 -44.38 -2.31
CA ARG A 51 -1.04 -44.67 -3.49
C ARG A 51 -1.44 -43.89 -4.74
N GLY A 52 -2.38 -42.94 -4.62
CA GLY A 52 -2.91 -42.17 -5.73
C GLY A 52 -2.03 -41.01 -6.18
N LEU A 53 -2.48 -40.31 -7.23
CA LEU A 53 -1.82 -39.12 -7.79
C LEU A 53 -1.54 -38.05 -6.71
N PHE A 54 -2.51 -37.84 -5.82
CA PHE A 54 -2.42 -36.83 -4.76
C PHE A 54 -1.52 -37.23 -3.58
N ALA A 55 -1.23 -38.52 -3.41
CA ALA A 55 -0.20 -38.98 -2.47
C ALA A 55 1.21 -38.76 -3.07
N ARG A 56 1.36 -38.90 -4.39
CA ARG A 56 2.62 -38.60 -5.08
C ARG A 56 2.89 -37.10 -5.18
N PHE A 57 1.85 -36.28 -5.36
CA PHE A 57 1.94 -34.83 -5.46
C PHE A 57 1.09 -34.14 -4.38
N PRO A 58 1.62 -33.97 -3.16
CA PRO A 58 0.85 -33.53 -1.99
C PRO A 58 0.32 -32.08 -2.10
N TYR A 59 0.90 -31.26 -2.97
CA TYR A 59 0.48 -29.87 -3.21
C TYR A 59 -0.30 -29.67 -4.52
N LEU A 60 -0.62 -30.75 -5.24
CA LEU A 60 -1.36 -30.63 -6.51
C LEU A 60 -2.79 -30.12 -6.30
N LEU A 61 -3.49 -30.65 -5.30
CA LEU A 61 -4.87 -30.28 -4.99
C LEU A 61 -5.06 -28.79 -4.67
N PRO A 62 -4.30 -28.18 -3.72
CA PRO A 62 -4.46 -26.75 -3.43
C PRO A 62 -4.12 -25.88 -4.65
N ASN A 63 -3.14 -26.27 -5.47
CA ASN A 63 -2.81 -25.55 -6.70
C ASN A 63 -3.93 -25.63 -7.75
N LEU A 64 -4.60 -26.77 -7.89
CA LEU A 64 -5.77 -26.91 -8.78
C LEU A 64 -6.95 -26.04 -8.32
N ILE A 65 -7.19 -25.96 -7.01
CA ILE A 65 -8.21 -25.07 -6.44
C ILE A 65 -7.88 -23.61 -6.77
N CYS A 66 -6.64 -23.17 -6.54
CA CYS A 66 -6.19 -21.82 -6.88
C CYS A 66 -6.32 -21.52 -8.38
N ALA A 67 -5.94 -22.47 -9.25
CA ALA A 67 -6.10 -22.35 -10.69
C ALA A 67 -7.58 -22.23 -11.10
N GLY A 68 -8.47 -23.00 -10.47
CA GLY A 68 -9.91 -22.90 -10.69
C GLY A 68 -10.50 -21.55 -10.26
N LEU A 69 -10.08 -21.02 -9.11
CA LEU A 69 -10.50 -19.68 -8.65
C LEU A 69 -10.00 -18.57 -9.59
N MET A 70 -8.76 -18.68 -10.10
CA MET A 70 -8.22 -17.75 -11.09
C MET A 70 -8.98 -17.83 -12.42
N LEU A 71 -9.27 -19.05 -12.92
CA LEU A 71 -10.07 -19.24 -14.12
C LEU A 71 -11.47 -18.63 -13.95
N LEU A 72 -12.12 -18.86 -12.82
CA LEU A 72 -13.42 -18.28 -12.51
C LEU A 72 -13.33 -16.74 -12.49
N SER A 73 -12.27 -16.18 -11.93
CA SER A 73 -12.04 -14.72 -11.92
C SER A 73 -11.87 -14.16 -13.33
N ILE A 74 -11.16 -14.88 -14.22
CA ILE A 74 -11.01 -14.50 -15.63
C ILE A 74 -12.36 -14.55 -16.35
N VAL A 75 -13.13 -15.62 -16.18
CA VAL A 75 -14.46 -15.78 -16.79
C VAL A 75 -15.42 -14.73 -16.27
N ALA A 76 -15.43 -14.47 -14.97
CA ALA A 76 -16.23 -13.42 -14.34
C ALA A 76 -15.82 -12.04 -14.87
N GLY A 77 -14.52 -11.75 -14.98
CA GLY A 77 -14.04 -10.51 -15.58
C GLY A 77 -14.50 -10.35 -17.03
N TYR A 78 -14.40 -11.40 -17.84
CA TYR A 78 -14.84 -11.37 -19.24
C TYR A 78 -16.37 -11.20 -19.40
N LEU A 79 -17.18 -11.77 -18.51
CA LEU A 79 -18.65 -11.74 -18.62
C LEU A 79 -19.32 -10.58 -17.87
N LEU A 80 -18.69 -10.04 -16.82
CA LEU A 80 -19.30 -9.07 -15.89
C LEU A 80 -18.64 -7.69 -15.93
N LEU A 81 -17.42 -7.53 -16.44
CA LEU A 81 -16.82 -6.20 -16.61
C LEU A 81 -17.30 -5.62 -17.94
N ASP A 82 -18.02 -4.51 -17.85
CA ASP A 82 -18.32 -3.69 -19.01
C ASP A 82 -17.06 -2.94 -19.47
N GLU A 83 -16.92 -2.79 -20.78
CA GLU A 83 -15.80 -2.07 -21.37
C GLU A 83 -15.81 -0.59 -20.93
N THR A 84 -14.72 -0.16 -20.31
CA THR A 84 -14.57 1.22 -19.80
C THR A 84 -13.98 2.16 -20.85
N HIS A 85 -13.44 1.63 -21.95
CA HIS A 85 -12.85 2.44 -23.01
C HIS A 85 -13.94 3.24 -23.76
N PRO A 86 -13.82 4.59 -23.85
CA PRO A 86 -14.85 5.44 -24.45
C PRO A 86 -15.18 5.04 -25.90
N ASP A 87 -14.17 4.67 -26.70
CA ASP A 87 -14.36 4.28 -28.10
C ASP A 87 -14.92 2.86 -28.30
N MET A 88 -14.92 2.00 -27.28
CA MET A 88 -15.35 0.59 -27.39
C MET A 88 -16.65 0.32 -26.62
N GLN A 89 -17.26 1.35 -26.03
CA GLN A 89 -18.57 1.23 -25.42
C GLN A 89 -19.66 1.08 -26.50
N PRO A 90 -20.60 0.14 -26.32
CA PRO A 90 -21.62 -0.16 -27.34
C PRO A 90 -22.62 0.99 -27.57
N TRP A 91 -22.61 2.03 -26.74
CA TRP A 91 -23.40 3.25 -26.87
C TRP A 91 -22.60 4.48 -27.32
N SER A 92 -21.30 4.35 -27.62
CA SER A 92 -20.51 5.51 -28.07
C SER A 92 -21.02 5.99 -29.43
N THR A 93 -21.40 7.27 -29.49
CA THR A 93 -21.81 7.90 -30.75
C THR A 93 -20.58 8.48 -31.46
N PRO A 94 -20.61 8.65 -32.80
CA PRO A 94 -19.52 9.31 -33.53
C PRO A 94 -19.21 10.73 -33.02
N SER A 95 -20.19 11.40 -32.41
CA SER A 95 -20.03 12.69 -31.71
C SER A 95 -19.29 12.57 -30.38
N ASP A 96 -19.41 11.45 -29.66
CA ASP A 96 -18.66 11.20 -28.42
C ASP A 96 -17.19 10.90 -28.73
N LEU A 97 -16.91 10.15 -29.82
CA LEU A 97 -15.55 9.92 -30.31
C LEU A 97 -14.87 11.22 -30.78
N ALA A 98 -15.62 12.15 -31.39
CA ALA A 98 -15.06 13.42 -31.87
C ALA A 98 -14.70 14.40 -30.74
N ASN A 99 -15.33 14.26 -29.56
CA ASN A 99 -15.09 15.10 -28.38
C ASN A 99 -14.25 14.41 -27.30
N THR A 100 -13.86 13.15 -27.51
CA THR A 100 -13.03 12.40 -26.57
C THR A 100 -11.57 12.81 -26.75
N ALA A 101 -10.97 13.41 -25.71
CA ALA A 101 -9.54 13.76 -25.66
C ALA A 101 -8.62 12.55 -25.43
N ALA A 102 -9.18 11.33 -25.36
CA ALA A 102 -8.40 10.10 -25.24
C ALA A 102 -7.83 9.73 -26.61
N GLU A 103 -6.71 10.37 -27.00
CA GLU A 103 -5.89 9.85 -28.08
C GLU A 103 -5.34 8.48 -27.65
N THR A 104 -5.72 7.43 -28.38
CA THR A 104 -5.18 6.08 -28.21
C THR A 104 -3.66 6.09 -28.44
N PRO A 105 -2.81 5.83 -27.42
CA PRO A 105 -1.43 5.48 -27.71
C PRO A 105 -1.44 3.99 -28.04
N LEU A 106 -1.85 3.66 -29.27
CA LEU A 106 -1.58 2.33 -29.82
C LEU A 106 -0.06 2.21 -29.97
N ILE A 107 0.63 1.79 -28.91
CA ILE A 107 2.02 1.33 -29.02
C ILE A 107 1.98 -0.18 -29.23
N PRO A 108 2.46 -0.68 -30.38
CA PRO A 108 2.51 -2.11 -30.68
C PRO A 108 3.46 -2.82 -29.70
N ALA A 109 3.05 -4.00 -29.24
CA ALA A 109 3.74 -4.81 -28.22
C ALA A 109 5.06 -5.45 -28.68
N GLN A 110 5.78 -4.90 -29.66
CA GLN A 110 7.07 -5.44 -30.12
C GLN A 110 8.13 -4.35 -30.24
N ALA A 111 9.06 -4.37 -29.29
CA ALA A 111 10.36 -3.72 -29.41
C ALA A 111 11.16 -4.38 -30.57
N GLY A 112 11.38 -3.64 -31.66
CA GLY A 112 12.15 -4.09 -32.81
C GLY A 112 12.43 -2.99 -33.84
N THR A 113 13.60 -2.33 -33.69
CA THR A 113 14.45 -1.68 -34.71
C THR A 113 13.90 -0.69 -35.75
N THR A 114 12.62 -0.26 -35.76
CA THR A 114 12.12 0.66 -36.81
C THR A 114 11.64 2.04 -36.36
N THR A 115 11.76 2.39 -35.08
CA THR A 115 11.57 3.77 -34.61
C THR A 115 12.91 4.50 -34.55
N ALA A 116 12.96 5.73 -35.08
CA ALA A 116 14.12 6.60 -34.95
C ALA A 116 14.54 6.72 -33.46
N ALA A 117 15.85 6.73 -33.21
CA ALA A 117 16.41 6.77 -31.87
C ALA A 117 15.79 7.92 -31.05
N ALA A 118 15.41 7.61 -29.80
CA ALA A 118 14.93 8.60 -28.86
C ALA A 118 15.95 9.75 -28.78
N ASN A 119 15.50 10.98 -29.00
CA ASN A 119 16.36 12.15 -28.87
C ASN A 119 16.61 12.42 -27.38
N LEU A 120 17.71 11.88 -26.87
CA LEU A 120 18.16 12.00 -25.47
C LEU A 120 18.44 13.45 -25.04
N ALA A 121 18.47 14.41 -25.97
CA ALA A 121 18.61 15.83 -25.64
C ALA A 121 17.32 16.44 -25.07
N GLN A 122 16.21 15.70 -25.08
CA GLN A 122 14.92 16.14 -24.54
C GLN A 122 14.71 15.49 -23.16
N GLU A 123 15.07 16.20 -22.08
CA GLU A 123 15.04 15.72 -20.69
C GLU A 123 13.65 15.28 -20.17
N SER A 124 12.58 15.52 -20.94
CA SER A 124 11.18 15.25 -20.56
C SER A 124 10.59 13.93 -21.07
N SER A 125 11.33 13.14 -21.87
CA SER A 125 10.84 11.84 -22.37
C SER A 125 11.56 10.69 -21.66
N TYR A 126 10.92 10.10 -20.64
CA TYR A 126 11.40 8.88 -20.02
C TYR A 126 10.24 7.95 -19.62
N GLY A 127 10.13 6.83 -20.34
CA GLY A 127 9.15 5.77 -20.10
C GLY A 127 7.74 6.13 -20.57
N THR A 128 6.96 5.09 -20.93
CA THR A 128 5.56 4.91 -21.36
C THR A 128 4.55 6.08 -21.41
N PHE A 129 4.77 7.22 -20.77
CA PHE A 129 3.85 8.36 -20.76
C PHE A 129 4.49 9.56 -21.46
N ASN A 130 4.02 9.90 -22.65
CA ASN A 130 4.10 11.28 -23.13
C ASN A 130 3.06 12.12 -22.38
N ASN A 131 3.35 13.42 -22.24
CA ASN A 131 2.59 14.42 -21.48
C ASN A 131 1.08 14.12 -21.44
N VAL A 132 0.53 13.82 -20.26
CA VAL A 132 -0.91 13.95 -20.04
C VAL A 132 -1.13 15.45 -19.85
N GLU A 133 -1.68 16.12 -20.85
CA GLU A 133 -2.31 17.43 -20.67
C GLU A 133 -3.51 17.22 -19.74
N VAL A 134 -3.22 17.19 -18.43
CA VAL A 134 -4.24 17.46 -17.42
C VAL A 134 -4.58 18.92 -17.62
N ASP A 135 -5.83 19.19 -17.99
CA ASP A 135 -6.42 20.53 -18.07
C ASP A 135 -5.87 21.36 -16.91
N GLN A 136 -4.91 22.23 -17.22
CA GLN A 136 -4.27 23.04 -16.21
C GLN A 136 -5.38 23.92 -15.69
N THR A 137 -5.73 23.79 -14.42
CA THR A 137 -6.58 24.79 -13.76
C THR A 137 -5.80 26.10 -13.84
N GLU A 138 -6.02 26.87 -14.90
CA GLU A 138 -5.30 28.10 -15.15
C GLU A 138 -5.71 29.07 -14.05
N GLU A 139 -4.81 29.33 -13.10
CA GLU A 139 -4.97 30.45 -12.19
C GLU A 139 -4.81 31.75 -12.99
N TRP A 140 -5.94 32.32 -13.42
CA TRP A 140 -5.98 33.59 -14.13
C TRP A 140 -5.52 34.73 -13.23
N ARG A 141 -4.28 35.20 -13.42
CA ARG A 141 -3.81 36.47 -12.83
C ARG A 141 -4.13 37.62 -13.79
N VAL A 142 -5.25 38.27 -13.52
CA VAL A 142 -5.69 39.48 -14.23
C VAL A 142 -4.88 40.68 -13.73
N ASN A 143 -4.34 41.46 -14.66
CA ASN A 143 -3.71 42.76 -14.40
C ASN A 143 -4.77 43.88 -14.44
N ASP A 144 -4.44 45.07 -13.94
CA ASP A 144 -5.34 46.24 -13.88
C ASP A 144 -5.91 46.69 -15.26
N SER A 145 -5.43 46.12 -16.37
CA SER A 145 -5.87 46.40 -17.74
C SER A 145 -6.71 45.29 -18.40
N GLY A 146 -7.06 44.22 -17.66
CA GLY A 146 -7.95 43.16 -18.14
C GLY A 146 -7.37 42.26 -19.23
N ARG A 147 -6.05 42.21 -19.41
CA ARG A 147 -5.38 41.32 -20.39
C ARG A 147 -4.69 40.16 -19.69
N PRO A 148 -4.95 38.90 -20.09
CA PRO A 148 -4.26 37.77 -19.48
C PRO A 148 -2.75 37.92 -19.68
N ARG A 149 -2.00 37.89 -18.57
CA ARG A 149 -0.55 37.78 -18.64
C ARG A 149 -0.27 36.30 -18.90
N SER A 150 0.01 35.92 -20.14
CA SER A 150 0.54 34.58 -20.41
C SER A 150 1.84 34.44 -19.62
N ILE A 151 1.81 33.62 -18.58
CA ILE A 151 3.02 33.23 -17.86
C ILE A 151 3.66 32.16 -18.74
N VAL A 152 4.66 32.56 -19.53
CA VAL A 152 5.64 31.61 -20.04
C VAL A 152 6.33 30.98 -18.85
N SER A 153 6.40 29.64 -18.93
CA SER A 153 6.92 28.64 -18.01
C SER A 153 6.16 28.52 -16.69
N SER A 154 5.28 27.51 -16.66
CA SER A 154 5.18 26.67 -15.47
C SER A 154 6.60 26.40 -15.00
N SER A 155 6.98 26.91 -13.84
CA SER A 155 8.18 26.42 -13.17
C SER A 155 8.03 24.91 -13.14
N GLU A 156 8.88 24.20 -13.90
CA GLU A 156 9.01 22.75 -13.89
C GLU A 156 9.41 22.36 -12.48
N GLY A 157 8.41 22.26 -11.60
CA GLY A 157 8.59 21.88 -10.22
C GLY A 157 9.22 20.50 -10.23
N LYS A 158 10.36 20.34 -9.55
CA LYS A 158 10.99 19.02 -9.36
C LYS A 158 9.93 18.07 -8.76
N VAL A 159 9.37 17.21 -9.61
CA VAL A 159 8.39 16.18 -9.23
C VAL A 159 8.94 15.33 -8.09
N PHE A 160 10.24 15.02 -8.14
CA PHE A 160 10.95 14.33 -7.08
C PHE A 160 11.61 15.33 -6.13
N THR A 161 10.83 15.81 -5.17
CA THR A 161 11.40 16.52 -4.04
C THR A 161 12.18 15.55 -3.14
N LYS A 162 13.21 16.05 -2.44
CA LYS A 162 13.95 15.25 -1.44
C LYS A 162 13.01 14.58 -0.42
N ARG A 163 11.87 15.24 -0.13
CA ARG A 163 10.87 14.74 0.82
C ARG A 163 10.08 13.55 0.26
N VAL A 164 9.58 13.64 -0.97
CA VAL A 164 8.91 12.52 -1.65
C VAL A 164 9.86 11.33 -1.75
N ALA A 165 11.11 11.56 -2.18
CA ALA A 165 12.12 10.50 -2.27
C ALA A 165 12.35 9.81 -0.92
N MET A 166 12.43 10.56 0.18
CA MET A 166 12.59 9.98 1.52
C MET A 166 11.39 9.12 1.94
N PHE A 167 10.16 9.52 1.64
CA PHE A 167 8.99 8.67 1.93
C PHE A 167 8.93 7.42 1.04
N ILE A 168 9.35 7.52 -0.23
CA ILE A 168 9.45 6.35 -1.12
C ILE A 168 10.51 5.36 -0.61
N VAL A 169 11.66 5.87 -0.14
CA VAL A 169 12.67 5.04 0.53
C VAL A 169 12.12 4.40 1.81
N ALA A 170 11.37 5.16 2.62
CA ALA A 170 10.71 4.64 3.82
C ALA A 170 9.74 3.50 3.48
N LEU A 171 8.95 3.67 2.41
CA LEU A 171 8.06 2.64 1.89
C LEU A 171 8.83 1.39 1.45
N GLY A 172 9.93 1.55 0.72
CA GLY A 172 10.77 0.41 0.30
C GLY A 172 11.37 -0.36 1.49
N ILE A 173 11.91 0.35 2.49
CA ILE A 173 12.42 -0.28 3.71
C ILE A 173 11.30 -1.04 4.43
N PHE A 174 10.13 -0.41 4.58
CA PHE A 174 8.95 -1.01 5.18
C PHE A 174 8.51 -2.28 4.44
N THR A 175 8.31 -2.21 3.12
CA THR A 175 7.85 -3.37 2.35
C THR A 175 8.89 -4.48 2.33
N TYR A 176 10.18 -4.17 2.37
CA TYR A 176 11.25 -5.15 2.51
C TYR A 176 11.10 -5.95 3.80
N HIS A 177 11.22 -5.30 4.97
CA HIS A 177 11.19 -6.03 6.24
C HIS A 177 9.80 -6.62 6.51
N SER A 178 8.73 -5.97 6.05
CA SER A 178 7.38 -6.54 6.16
C SER A 178 7.28 -7.87 5.43
N MET A 179 7.79 -7.94 4.20
CA MET A 179 7.75 -9.16 3.40
C MET A 179 8.63 -10.26 3.98
N THR A 180 9.76 -9.94 4.61
CA THR A 180 10.57 -10.97 5.29
C THR A 180 9.78 -11.65 6.40
N TYR A 181 8.99 -10.90 7.18
CA TYR A 181 8.14 -11.49 8.23
C TYR A 181 7.13 -12.47 7.63
N ASP A 182 6.42 -12.04 6.58
CA ASP A 182 5.32 -12.80 5.98
C ASP A 182 5.81 -14.13 5.37
N HIS A 183 7.06 -14.14 4.90
CA HIS A 183 7.72 -15.34 4.37
C HIS A 183 8.36 -16.21 5.47
N LEU A 184 9.04 -15.60 6.44
CA LEU A 184 9.73 -16.32 7.52
C LEU A 184 8.77 -16.97 8.50
N LEU A 185 7.61 -16.36 8.77
CA LEU A 185 6.70 -16.86 9.79
C LEU A 185 6.19 -18.28 9.46
N PRO A 186 5.59 -18.58 8.29
CA PRO A 186 5.13 -19.94 8.00
C PRO A 186 6.27 -20.98 8.03
N ILE A 187 7.45 -20.60 7.54
CA ILE A 187 8.65 -21.45 7.56
C ILE A 187 9.04 -21.77 9.01
N PHE A 188 9.15 -20.76 9.87
CA PHE A 188 9.49 -20.92 11.27
C PHE A 188 8.43 -21.71 12.06
N LEU A 189 7.15 -21.51 11.75
CA LEU A 189 6.07 -22.27 12.40
C LEU A 189 6.16 -23.77 12.03
N GLN A 190 6.53 -24.09 10.79
CA GLN A 190 6.59 -25.47 10.28
C GLN A 190 7.91 -26.18 10.59
N ASP A 191 9.03 -25.46 10.65
CA ASP A 191 10.36 -26.00 10.87
C ASP A 191 10.46 -26.80 12.17
N GLU A 192 11.26 -27.87 12.16
CA GLU A 192 11.28 -28.87 13.24
C GLU A 192 11.85 -28.28 14.54
N ARG A 193 11.35 -28.76 15.68
CA ARG A 193 11.92 -28.41 16.98
C ARG A 193 13.23 -29.18 17.16
N VAL A 194 14.27 -28.46 17.57
CA VAL A 194 15.60 -29.03 17.89
C VAL A 194 15.56 -30.10 18.99
N GLY A 195 14.47 -30.18 19.78
CA GLY A 195 14.29 -31.15 20.86
C GLY A 195 14.10 -32.60 20.42
N ASP A 196 13.72 -32.88 19.17
CA ASP A 196 13.33 -34.24 18.76
C ASP A 196 14.48 -35.10 18.20
N ILE A 197 15.64 -34.53 17.83
CA ILE A 197 16.65 -35.29 17.05
C ILE A 197 18.09 -35.26 17.59
N VAL A 198 18.56 -34.28 18.38
CA VAL A 198 20.01 -34.27 18.74
C VAL A 198 20.34 -33.70 20.12
N VAL A 199 20.97 -34.53 20.96
CA VAL A 199 21.59 -34.25 22.27
C VAL A 199 22.72 -33.18 22.22
N PHE A 200 22.99 -32.56 21.06
CA PHE A 200 24.15 -31.70 20.82
C PHE A 200 23.85 -30.24 20.46
N SER A 201 22.59 -29.81 20.33
CA SER A 201 22.34 -28.39 20.06
C SER A 201 22.53 -27.56 21.33
N GLN A 202 23.59 -26.75 21.34
CA GLN A 202 23.93 -25.86 22.45
C GLN A 202 23.15 -24.53 22.41
N ASN A 203 22.40 -24.27 21.34
CA ASN A 203 21.71 -23.00 21.11
C ASN A 203 20.19 -23.17 21.29
N PRO A 204 19.59 -22.53 22.31
CA PRO A 204 18.17 -22.69 22.61
C PRO A 204 17.25 -21.96 21.60
N LEU A 205 17.83 -21.18 20.68
CA LEU A 205 17.12 -20.45 19.61
C LEU A 205 17.30 -21.12 18.23
N GLY A 206 17.69 -22.40 18.21
CA GLY A 206 17.72 -23.21 17.00
C GLY A 206 16.36 -23.83 16.67
N GLY A 207 16.07 -23.99 15.37
CA GLY A 207 14.86 -24.63 14.85
C GLY A 207 13.60 -23.76 14.85
N GLY A 208 12.47 -24.43 14.65
CA GLY A 208 11.13 -23.85 14.60
C GLY A 208 10.18 -24.42 15.64
N LEU A 209 8.88 -24.42 15.33
CA LEU A 209 7.82 -24.86 16.25
C LEU A 209 7.27 -26.26 15.95
N GLY A 210 7.59 -26.86 14.80
CA GLY A 210 7.20 -28.21 14.40
C GLY A 210 5.71 -28.38 14.10
N LEU A 211 5.02 -27.31 13.69
CA LEU A 211 3.59 -27.38 13.41
C LEU A 211 3.31 -27.98 12.03
N SER A 212 2.18 -28.69 11.91
CA SER A 212 1.77 -29.23 10.62
C SER A 212 1.37 -28.13 9.64
N THR A 213 1.47 -28.41 8.33
CA THR A 213 1.04 -27.50 7.25
C THR A 213 -0.40 -27.02 7.43
N GLN A 214 -1.29 -27.90 7.90
CA GLN A 214 -2.68 -27.59 8.19
C GLN A 214 -2.80 -26.61 9.37
N GLN A 215 -2.07 -26.83 10.47
CA GLN A 215 -2.06 -25.93 11.62
C GLN A 215 -1.54 -24.55 11.25
N VAL A 216 -0.44 -24.48 10.49
CA VAL A 216 0.11 -23.22 9.97
C VAL A 216 -0.91 -22.50 9.09
N GLY A 217 -1.59 -23.21 8.18
CA GLY A 217 -2.65 -22.64 7.36
C GLY A 217 -3.79 -22.04 8.17
N ILE A 218 -4.26 -22.74 9.22
CA ILE A 218 -5.31 -22.25 10.13
C ILE A 218 -4.86 -20.99 10.89
N ILE A 219 -3.64 -21.00 11.45
CA ILE A 219 -3.06 -19.84 12.15
C ILE A 219 -3.00 -18.63 11.23
N MET A 220 -2.50 -18.80 10.00
CA MET A 220 -2.40 -17.73 9.01
C MET A 220 -3.78 -17.21 8.56
N SER A 221 -4.79 -18.08 8.53
CA SER A 221 -6.17 -17.70 8.19
C SER A 221 -6.81 -16.85 9.29
N ILE A 222 -6.65 -17.26 10.56
CA ILE A 222 -7.08 -16.46 11.72
C ILE A 222 -6.32 -15.14 11.77
N ASN A 223 -5.03 -15.15 11.43
CA ASN A 223 -4.25 -13.93 11.31
C ASN A 223 -4.84 -12.96 10.28
N GLY A 224 -5.28 -13.44 9.12
CA GLY A 224 -5.97 -12.62 8.11
C GLY A 224 -7.26 -11.97 8.64
N LEU A 225 -8.03 -12.70 9.46
CA LEU A 225 -9.24 -12.16 10.08
C LEU A 225 -8.91 -11.07 11.12
N CYS A 226 -7.91 -11.33 11.98
CA CYS A 226 -7.39 -10.32 12.91
C CYS A 226 -6.87 -9.09 12.17
N ALA A 227 -6.19 -9.29 11.04
CA ALA A 227 -5.67 -8.21 10.22
C ALA A 227 -6.79 -7.33 9.65
N LEU A 228 -7.86 -7.96 9.14
CA LEU A 228 -9.04 -7.24 8.66
C LEU A 228 -9.68 -6.40 9.78
N PHE A 229 -9.79 -6.95 10.99
CA PHE A 229 -10.31 -6.21 12.14
C PHE A 229 -9.45 -5.00 12.49
N VAL A 230 -8.12 -5.17 12.54
CA VAL A 230 -7.18 -4.06 12.78
C VAL A 230 -7.31 -2.98 11.69
N GLN A 231 -7.43 -3.37 10.43
CA GLN A 231 -7.59 -2.42 9.33
C GLN A 231 -8.94 -1.68 9.37
N ALA A 232 -10.04 -2.37 9.67
CA ALA A 232 -11.38 -1.80 9.64
C ALA A 232 -11.69 -0.92 10.87
N VAL A 233 -11.19 -1.29 12.04
CA VAL A 233 -11.55 -0.65 13.31
C VAL A 233 -10.37 0.13 13.91
N VAL A 234 -9.20 -0.50 14.02
CA VAL A 234 -8.06 0.09 14.73
C VAL A 234 -7.42 1.21 13.90
N PHE A 235 -7.28 1.05 12.58
CA PHE A 235 -6.67 2.06 11.73
C PHE A 235 -7.41 3.41 11.76
N PRO A 236 -8.73 3.49 11.49
CA PRO A 236 -9.45 4.76 11.55
C PRO A 236 -9.43 5.40 12.95
N MET A 237 -9.49 4.58 14.00
CA MET A 237 -9.42 5.04 15.39
C MET A 237 -8.06 5.66 15.71
N VAL A 238 -6.97 4.97 15.40
CA VAL A 238 -5.61 5.46 15.66
C VAL A 238 -5.32 6.71 14.82
N ALA A 239 -5.72 6.70 13.54
CA ALA A 239 -5.53 7.83 12.63
C ALA A 239 -6.29 9.08 13.08
N SER A 240 -7.52 8.94 13.58
CA SER A 240 -8.31 10.08 14.08
C SER A 240 -7.85 10.59 15.45
N LEU A 241 -7.41 9.69 16.35
CA LEU A 241 -6.98 10.07 17.71
C LEU A 241 -5.58 10.70 17.75
N LEU A 242 -4.61 10.09 17.05
CA LEU A 242 -3.21 10.51 17.12
C LEU A 242 -2.80 11.39 15.93
N GLY A 243 -3.58 11.36 14.84
CA GLY A 243 -3.20 11.95 13.55
C GLY A 243 -2.21 11.07 12.78
N ILE A 244 -2.16 11.26 11.46
CA ILE A 244 -1.37 10.43 10.53
C ILE A 244 0.13 10.46 10.89
N TRP A 245 0.71 11.64 11.09
CA TRP A 245 2.15 11.80 11.35
C TRP A 245 2.62 11.11 12.64
N ARG A 246 1.90 11.29 13.75
CA ARG A 246 2.28 10.67 15.04
C ARG A 246 2.07 9.16 15.00
N SER A 247 0.99 8.71 14.36
CA SER A 247 0.73 7.28 14.14
C SER A 247 1.86 6.63 13.35
N PHE A 248 2.32 7.28 12.28
CA PHE A 248 3.45 6.81 11.48
C PHE A 248 4.71 6.64 12.33
N LEU A 249 5.11 7.68 13.06
CA LEU A 249 6.31 7.61 13.90
C LEU A 249 6.20 6.54 14.99
N LEU A 250 5.07 6.46 15.70
CA LEU A 250 4.86 5.47 16.76
C LEU A 250 4.95 4.05 16.22
N VAL A 251 4.25 3.78 15.13
CA VAL A 251 4.19 2.45 14.52
C VAL A 251 5.55 2.04 13.98
N THR A 252 6.23 2.91 13.23
CA THR A 252 7.56 2.60 12.67
C THR A 252 8.61 2.41 13.77
N MET A 253 8.54 3.16 14.86
CA MET A 253 9.47 3.01 16.01
C MET A 253 9.29 1.70 16.76
N LEU A 254 8.05 1.24 16.92
CA LEU A 254 7.74 0.02 17.65
C LEU A 254 7.88 -1.23 16.78
N HIS A 255 7.84 -1.11 15.46
CA HIS A 255 7.90 -2.23 14.51
C HIS A 255 9.04 -3.22 14.74
N PRO A 256 10.29 -2.82 15.04
CA PRO A 256 11.38 -3.75 15.30
C PRO A 256 11.09 -4.79 16.39
N ILE A 257 10.25 -4.44 17.38
CA ILE A 257 9.85 -5.33 18.48
C ILE A 257 9.13 -6.56 17.90
N ALA A 258 8.32 -6.40 16.86
CA ALA A 258 7.58 -7.52 16.25
C ALA A 258 8.50 -8.60 15.68
N TYR A 259 9.71 -8.25 15.23
CA TYR A 259 10.69 -9.23 14.75
C TYR A 259 11.49 -9.83 15.89
N PHE A 260 11.86 -9.00 16.86
CA PHE A 260 12.71 -9.40 17.96
C PHE A 260 12.06 -10.47 18.84
N ILE A 261 10.74 -10.40 19.06
CA ILE A 261 10.02 -11.33 19.94
C ILE A 261 9.81 -12.73 19.35
N VAL A 262 9.79 -12.89 18.02
CA VAL A 262 9.37 -14.15 17.36
C VAL A 262 10.31 -15.33 17.64
N PRO A 263 11.65 -15.19 17.57
CA PRO A 263 12.55 -16.30 17.90
C PRO A 263 12.34 -16.90 19.29
N TYR A 264 11.90 -16.09 20.26
CA TYR A 264 11.67 -16.54 21.62
C TYR A 264 10.45 -17.45 21.77
N LEU A 265 9.60 -17.58 20.73
CA LEU A 265 8.53 -18.58 20.71
C LEU A 265 9.08 -20.01 20.81
N ALA A 266 10.29 -20.27 20.32
CA ALA A 266 10.94 -21.58 20.43
C ALA A 266 11.24 -21.96 21.88
N LEU A 267 11.35 -20.99 22.79
CA LEU A 267 11.62 -21.20 24.22
C LEU A 267 10.35 -21.45 25.04
N LEU A 268 9.17 -21.21 24.46
CA LEU A 268 7.92 -21.34 25.20
C LEU A 268 7.57 -22.81 25.44
N PRO A 269 7.01 -23.14 26.62
CA PRO A 269 6.46 -24.45 26.85
C PRO A 269 5.24 -24.69 25.93
N GLU A 270 4.93 -25.96 25.67
CA GLU A 270 3.88 -26.34 24.71
C GLU A 270 2.52 -25.68 25.01
N HIS A 271 2.14 -25.55 26.29
CA HIS A 271 0.88 -24.93 26.71
C HIS A 271 0.80 -23.41 26.41
N LEU A 272 1.93 -22.72 26.27
CA LEU A 272 1.99 -21.29 25.93
C LEU A 272 2.31 -21.02 24.46
N THR A 273 2.57 -22.05 23.65
CA THR A 273 2.97 -21.88 22.26
C THR A 273 1.90 -21.15 21.44
N TYR A 274 0.64 -21.60 21.46
CA TYR A 274 -0.45 -20.95 20.71
C TYR A 274 -0.77 -19.53 21.22
N PRO A 275 -0.93 -19.28 22.54
CA PRO A 275 -1.06 -17.92 23.06
C PRO A 275 0.10 -17.01 22.66
N GLY A 276 1.33 -17.52 22.68
CA GLY A 276 2.52 -16.79 22.25
C GLY A 276 2.47 -16.40 20.78
N ILE A 277 2.12 -17.34 19.89
CA ILE A 277 1.98 -17.09 18.44
C ILE A 277 0.96 -15.97 18.20
N TYR A 278 -0.24 -16.06 18.79
CA TYR A 278 -1.28 -15.04 18.60
C TYR A 278 -0.91 -13.69 19.21
N THR A 279 -0.14 -13.67 20.30
CA THR A 279 0.38 -12.42 20.87
C THR A 279 1.38 -11.76 19.92
N CYS A 280 2.31 -12.52 19.35
CA CYS A 280 3.27 -12.01 18.36
C CYS A 280 2.54 -11.51 17.10
N LEU A 281 1.57 -12.27 16.61
CA LEU A 281 0.73 -11.89 15.47
C LEU A 281 -0.11 -10.63 15.74
N ALA A 282 -0.67 -10.49 16.94
CA ALA A 282 -1.42 -9.29 17.31
C ALA A 282 -0.53 -8.05 17.31
N ILE A 283 0.65 -8.13 17.92
CA ILE A 283 1.65 -7.05 17.92
C ILE A 283 2.05 -6.72 16.47
N ARG A 284 2.37 -7.74 15.68
CA ARG A 284 2.71 -7.60 14.26
C ARG A 284 1.60 -6.94 13.46
N ASN A 285 0.35 -7.36 13.62
CA ASN A 285 -0.79 -6.85 12.86
C ASN A 285 -1.05 -5.38 13.17
N ILE A 286 -1.04 -5.00 14.46
CA ILE A 286 -1.18 -3.60 14.86
C ILE A 286 -0.09 -2.75 14.21
N LEU A 287 1.17 -3.18 14.25
CA LEU A 287 2.27 -2.38 13.72
C LEU A 287 2.31 -2.39 12.19
N SER A 288 2.08 -3.53 11.54
CA SER A 288 2.26 -3.65 10.09
C SER A 288 1.10 -3.13 9.25
N ILE A 289 -0.13 -3.34 9.71
CA ILE A 289 -1.31 -2.96 8.94
C ILE A 289 -1.52 -1.45 8.96
N LEU A 290 -1.15 -0.79 10.07
CA LEU A 290 -1.20 0.67 10.18
C LEU A 290 -0.13 1.35 9.31
N ALA A 291 1.07 0.78 9.22
CA ALA A 291 2.21 1.43 8.58
C ALA A 291 2.03 1.68 7.07
N TYR A 292 1.49 0.71 6.32
CA TYR A 292 1.39 0.82 4.86
C TYR A 292 0.44 1.95 4.41
N PRO A 293 -0.81 2.04 4.90
CA PRO A 293 -1.70 3.16 4.56
C PRO A 293 -1.15 4.52 5.02
N LEU A 294 -0.54 4.60 6.22
CA LEU A 294 0.06 5.83 6.73
C LEU A 294 1.18 6.34 5.80
N LEU A 295 2.05 5.45 5.32
CA LEU A 295 3.10 5.78 4.36
C LEU A 295 2.53 6.28 3.04
N LEU A 296 1.51 5.62 2.49
CA LEU A 296 0.86 6.06 1.24
C LEU A 296 0.21 7.44 1.38
N ILE A 297 -0.45 7.72 2.51
CA ILE A 297 -1.04 9.04 2.78
C ILE A 297 0.07 10.10 2.90
N LEU A 298 1.16 9.81 3.60
CA LEU A 298 2.29 10.74 3.74
C LEU A 298 3.03 10.99 2.42
N ILE A 299 3.13 10.00 1.53
CA ILE A 299 3.64 10.16 0.17
C ILE A 299 2.71 11.09 -0.62
N LYS A 300 1.39 10.89 -0.52
CA LYS A 300 0.39 11.74 -1.16
C LYS A 300 0.49 13.20 -0.67
N GLU A 301 0.55 13.42 0.65
CA GLU A 301 0.70 14.75 1.26
C GLU A 301 2.05 15.42 0.98
N ALA A 302 3.07 14.64 0.60
CA ALA A 302 4.37 15.17 0.21
C ALA A 302 4.45 15.55 -1.27
N ALA A 303 3.49 15.13 -2.10
CA ALA A 303 3.46 15.43 -3.52
C ALA A 303 3.29 16.94 -3.75
N PRO A 304 4.11 17.57 -4.62
CA PRO A 304 4.06 19.01 -4.86
C PRO A 304 2.84 19.45 -5.68
N SER A 305 2.22 18.55 -6.44
CA SER A 305 1.02 18.84 -7.24
C SER A 305 0.21 17.57 -7.49
N HIS A 306 -1.11 17.70 -7.63
CA HIS A 306 -2.01 16.58 -7.97
C HIS A 306 -1.68 15.94 -9.33
N SER A 307 -1.15 16.72 -10.28
CA SER A 307 -0.75 16.25 -11.61
C SER A 307 0.40 15.24 -11.60
N CYS A 308 1.28 15.26 -10.59
CA CYS A 308 2.42 14.33 -10.51
C CYS A 308 2.16 13.08 -9.64
N LEU A 309 0.97 12.96 -9.08
CA LEU A 309 0.61 11.91 -8.13
C LEU A 309 0.66 10.50 -8.75
N GLY A 310 0.29 10.37 -10.04
CA GLY A 310 0.46 9.12 -10.79
C GLY A 310 1.91 8.67 -10.91
N LYS A 311 2.84 9.60 -11.20
CA LYS A 311 4.30 9.32 -11.30
C LYS A 311 4.86 8.90 -9.94
N ILE A 312 4.47 9.59 -8.87
CA ILE A 312 4.92 9.30 -7.50
C ILE A 312 4.38 7.94 -7.03
N ASN A 313 3.09 7.65 -7.25
CA ASN A 313 2.49 6.36 -6.89
C ASN A 313 3.07 5.21 -7.71
N GLY A 314 3.32 5.40 -9.01
CA GLY A 314 3.98 4.41 -9.86
C GLY A 314 5.39 4.08 -9.38
N LEU A 315 6.18 5.09 -9.00
CA LEU A 315 7.50 4.88 -8.41
C LEU A 315 7.40 4.20 -7.05
N ALA A 316 6.51 4.65 -6.18
CA ALA A 316 6.29 4.07 -4.86
C ALA A 316 5.90 2.58 -4.94
N ALA A 317 4.97 2.23 -5.83
CA ALA A 317 4.56 0.85 -6.08
C ALA A 317 5.72 -0.01 -6.63
N SER A 318 6.50 0.53 -7.58
CA SER A 318 7.65 -0.17 -8.18
C SER A 318 8.77 -0.40 -7.16
N THR A 319 9.12 0.62 -6.37
CA THR A 319 10.07 0.49 -5.25
C THR A 319 9.58 -0.54 -4.23
N GLY A 320 8.30 -0.47 -3.87
CA GLY A 320 7.67 -1.45 -2.99
C GLY A 320 7.82 -2.88 -3.52
N ALA A 321 7.53 -3.10 -4.80
CA ALA A 321 7.65 -4.39 -5.46
C ALA A 321 9.10 -4.90 -5.52
N ALA A 322 10.07 -4.06 -5.92
CA ALA A 322 11.48 -4.41 -5.97
C ALA A 322 11.99 -4.87 -4.59
N CYS A 323 11.65 -4.13 -3.53
CA CYS A 323 12.00 -4.48 -2.16
C CYS A 323 11.37 -5.82 -1.73
N ARG A 324 10.10 -6.10 -2.07
CA ARG A 324 9.45 -7.40 -1.77
C ARG A 324 10.13 -8.55 -2.52
N THR A 325 10.50 -8.35 -3.78
CA THR A 325 11.20 -9.35 -4.60
C THR A 325 12.55 -9.73 -3.99
N MET A 326 13.28 -8.75 -3.44
CA MET A 326 14.56 -9.01 -2.76
C MET A 326 14.41 -9.63 -1.37
N ALA A 327 13.32 -9.30 -0.66
CA ALA A 327 13.10 -9.73 0.72
C ALA A 327 13.04 -11.26 0.87
N SER A 328 12.22 -11.96 0.07
CA SER A 328 12.00 -13.40 0.24
C SER A 328 13.25 -14.26 0.00
N PRO A 329 14.04 -14.06 -1.08
CA PRO A 329 15.27 -14.82 -1.28
C PRO A 329 16.33 -14.55 -0.20
N ILE A 330 16.51 -13.29 0.21
CA ILE A 330 17.49 -12.95 1.25
C ILE A 330 17.07 -13.54 2.61
N ALA A 331 15.81 -13.41 2.98
CA ALA A 331 15.28 -13.98 4.20
C ALA A 331 15.37 -15.51 4.21
N GLY A 332 15.02 -16.17 3.12
CA GLY A 332 15.15 -17.62 2.97
C GLY A 332 16.60 -18.10 3.05
N TYR A 333 17.53 -17.38 2.42
CA TYR A 333 18.96 -17.66 2.52
C TYR A 333 19.47 -17.51 3.96
N LEU A 334 19.15 -16.39 4.64
CA LEU A 334 19.54 -16.16 6.03
C LEU A 334 18.94 -17.21 6.98
N TYR A 335 17.69 -17.62 6.75
CA TYR A 335 17.06 -18.67 7.53
C TYR A 335 17.77 -20.01 7.30
N GLY A 336 18.08 -20.36 6.06
CA GLY A 336 18.82 -21.58 5.71
C GLY A 336 20.22 -21.63 6.32
N VAL A 337 20.94 -20.50 6.32
CA VAL A 337 22.21 -20.36 7.07
C VAL A 337 21.96 -20.56 8.56
N GLY A 338 20.90 -19.95 9.10
CA GLY A 338 20.47 -20.11 10.49
C GLY A 338 20.26 -21.56 10.90
N VAL A 339 19.64 -22.38 10.04
CA VAL A 339 19.48 -23.83 10.27
C VAL A 339 20.84 -24.53 10.34
N GLN A 340 21.80 -24.18 9.47
CA GLN A 340 23.13 -24.80 9.46
C GLN A 340 23.97 -24.49 10.72
N ILE A 341 23.74 -23.33 11.34
CA ILE A 341 24.46 -22.87 12.54
C ILE A 341 23.65 -23.09 13.83
N ASP A 342 22.54 -23.82 13.77
CA ASP A 342 21.58 -24.00 14.88
C ASP A 342 21.11 -22.68 15.52
N PHE A 343 20.94 -21.63 14.72
CA PHE A 343 20.52 -20.30 15.15
C PHE A 343 19.61 -19.63 14.09
N THR A 344 18.38 -20.09 14.00
CA THR A 344 17.35 -19.59 13.06
C THR A 344 16.94 -18.14 13.36
N ALA A 345 17.17 -17.68 14.60
CA ALA A 345 16.95 -16.30 15.04
C ALA A 345 17.70 -15.24 14.20
N ILE A 346 18.79 -15.61 13.51
CA ILE A 346 19.57 -14.67 12.68
C ILE A 346 18.72 -13.97 11.61
N ALA A 347 17.79 -14.67 10.98
CA ALA A 347 16.93 -14.11 9.93
C ALA A 347 15.96 -13.06 10.50
N TRP A 348 15.47 -13.30 11.71
CA TRP A 348 14.61 -12.37 12.45
C TRP A 348 15.37 -11.14 12.92
N PHE A 349 16.57 -11.32 13.47
CA PHE A 349 17.41 -10.20 13.91
C PHE A 349 17.93 -9.35 12.76
N ALA A 350 18.27 -9.96 11.61
CA ALA A 350 18.59 -9.21 10.40
C ALA A 350 17.40 -8.36 9.92
N SER A 351 16.18 -8.93 9.94
CA SER A 351 14.95 -8.20 9.61
C SER A 351 14.67 -7.07 10.62
N ALA A 352 14.90 -7.32 11.91
CA ALA A 352 14.78 -6.31 12.96
C ALA A 352 15.77 -5.16 12.74
N ALA A 353 17.01 -5.45 12.35
CA ALA A 353 18.01 -4.43 12.04
C ALA A 353 17.57 -3.53 10.88
N VAL A 354 16.99 -4.11 9.82
CA VAL A 354 16.42 -3.31 8.71
C VAL A 354 15.23 -2.46 9.17
N ALA A 355 14.38 -2.99 10.04
CA ALA A 355 13.30 -2.21 10.65
C ALA A 355 13.83 -1.06 11.52
N VAL A 356 14.92 -1.25 12.27
CA VAL A 356 15.60 -0.19 13.03
C VAL A 356 16.17 0.88 12.11
N ILE A 357 16.73 0.50 10.96
CA ILE A 357 17.16 1.47 9.93
C ILE A 357 15.96 2.29 9.43
N GLY A 358 14.81 1.65 9.20
CA GLY A 358 13.56 2.33 8.86
C GLY A 358 13.10 3.30 9.95
N ALA A 359 13.16 2.89 11.22
CA ALA A 359 12.85 3.75 12.35
C ALA A 359 13.80 4.96 12.43
N ALA A 360 15.12 4.74 12.34
CA ALA A 360 16.10 5.82 12.32
C ALA A 360 15.86 6.78 11.15
N GLN A 361 15.53 6.26 9.97
CA GLN A 361 15.20 7.05 8.78
C GLN A 361 13.90 7.85 8.98
N ALA A 362 12.91 7.32 9.71
CA ALA A 362 11.68 8.02 10.01
C ALA A 362 11.90 9.27 10.89
N LEU A 363 12.90 9.28 11.77
CA LEU A 363 13.26 10.47 12.57
C LEU A 363 13.85 11.61 11.72
N LEU A 364 14.44 11.27 10.57
CA LEU A 364 15.00 12.26 9.64
C LEU A 364 13.92 12.90 8.77
N LEU A 365 12.73 12.31 8.70
CA LEU A 365 11.58 12.86 7.99
C LEU A 365 11.03 14.06 8.77
N ARG A 366 10.73 15.15 8.07
CA ARG A 366 10.11 16.34 8.65
C ARG A 366 8.60 16.34 8.37
N PRO A 367 7.75 16.63 9.37
CA PRO A 367 6.32 16.80 9.15
C PRO A 367 6.06 17.97 8.19
N ASN A 368 4.99 17.89 7.39
CA ASN A 368 4.46 19.09 6.75
C ASN A 368 3.84 19.93 7.87
N LYS A 369 4.47 21.05 8.22
CA LYS A 369 3.83 22.04 9.11
C LYS A 369 2.88 22.97 8.33
N ASN A 370 2.92 22.89 7.00
CA ASN A 370 2.06 23.66 6.14
C ASN A 370 1.06 22.68 5.51
N GLY A 371 -0.14 22.57 6.08
CA GLY A 371 -1.31 22.36 5.24
C GLY A 371 -1.35 23.48 4.20
N GLU A 372 -2.02 23.28 3.07
CA GLU A 372 -2.10 24.18 1.92
C GLU A 372 -2.33 25.66 2.34
N THR A 373 -1.25 26.35 2.70
CA THR A 373 -1.27 27.78 2.93
C THR A 373 -1.17 28.39 1.55
N HIS A 374 -2.34 28.59 0.93
CA HIS A 374 -2.47 29.52 -0.17
C HIS A 374 -1.98 30.88 0.33
N HIS A 375 -0.78 31.25 -0.09
CA HIS A 375 -0.17 32.51 0.30
C HIS A 375 -0.79 33.62 -0.53
N ILE A 376 -1.97 34.10 -0.11
CA ILE A 376 -2.60 35.26 -0.74
C ILE A 376 -1.85 36.50 -0.25
N SER A 377 -0.82 36.89 -0.99
CA SER A 377 -0.15 38.17 -0.80
C SER A 377 -0.91 39.24 -1.58
N PRO A 378 -1.53 40.24 -0.94
CA PRO A 378 -2.10 41.37 -1.66
C PRO A 378 -0.97 42.12 -2.39
N ASN A 379 -1.09 42.24 -3.72
CA ASN A 379 -0.05 42.79 -4.57
C ASN A 379 0.06 44.34 -4.49
N MET A 380 -0.76 44.99 -3.66
CA MET A 380 -0.67 46.42 -3.41
C MET A 380 -1.08 46.76 -1.96
N PRO A 381 -0.34 47.65 -1.26
CA PRO A 381 -0.89 48.31 -0.09
C PRO A 381 -2.10 49.13 -0.53
N CYS A 382 -3.25 48.91 0.10
CA CYS A 382 -4.46 49.69 -0.13
C CYS A 382 -4.14 51.18 -0.03
N ARG A 383 -4.11 51.89 -1.17
CA ARG A 383 -3.86 53.35 -1.22
C ARG A 383 -4.97 54.20 -0.58
N PHE A 384 -6.05 53.56 -0.11
CA PHE A 384 -7.15 54.21 0.61
C PHE A 384 -7.03 54.13 2.13
N ALA A 385 -6.04 53.42 2.69
CA ALA A 385 -5.80 53.42 4.13
C ALA A 385 -4.75 54.48 4.48
N ALA A 386 -5.19 55.72 4.70
CA ALA A 386 -4.35 56.75 5.29
C ALA A 386 -3.98 56.34 6.72
N GLY A 387 -2.72 55.94 6.92
CA GLY A 387 -2.02 56.14 8.18
C GLY A 387 -2.31 55.13 9.31
N GLU A 388 -2.15 53.83 9.10
CA GLU A 388 -1.85 52.92 10.21
C GLU A 388 -0.95 51.75 9.78
N ARG A 389 0.27 51.69 10.32
CA ARG A 389 1.16 50.53 10.22
C ARG A 389 0.55 49.36 10.99
N SER A 390 -0.39 48.64 10.39
CA SER A 390 -0.85 47.37 10.96
C SER A 390 0.18 46.28 10.68
N LYS A 391 0.75 45.72 11.74
CA LYS A 391 1.58 44.50 11.72
C LYS A 391 0.87 43.40 10.92
N GLY A 392 1.63 42.64 10.14
CA GLY A 392 1.11 41.59 9.25
C GLY A 392 0.17 40.65 9.98
N LYS A 393 -1.13 40.79 9.70
CA LYS A 393 -2.14 39.82 10.13
C LYS A 393 -2.10 38.68 9.13
N VAL A 394 -1.69 37.51 9.61
CA VAL A 394 -1.89 36.25 8.91
C VAL A 394 -3.40 35.99 8.88
N VAL A 395 -3.98 36.00 7.69
CA VAL A 395 -5.39 35.66 7.50
C VAL A 395 -5.43 34.18 7.11
N HIS A 396 -5.97 33.34 8.00
CA HIS A 396 -6.29 31.96 7.66
C HIS A 396 -7.59 31.97 6.84
N VAL A 397 -7.49 31.68 5.55
CA VAL A 397 -8.65 31.48 4.68
C VAL A 397 -8.87 29.97 4.60
N GLN A 398 -10.03 29.52 5.09
CA GLN A 398 -10.49 28.16 4.96
C GLN A 398 -11.41 28.13 3.74
N VAL A 399 -10.94 27.53 2.64
CA VAL A 399 -11.78 27.32 1.44
C VAL A 399 -12.64 26.10 1.73
N ARG A 400 -13.95 26.32 1.91
CA ARG A 400 -14.94 25.24 1.93
C ARG A 400 -15.38 24.97 0.49
N GLU A 401 -15.53 23.70 0.13
CA GLU A 401 -16.11 23.31 -1.16
C GLU A 401 -17.55 23.85 -1.25
N VAL A 402 -17.92 24.34 -2.43
CA VAL A 402 -19.20 25.03 -2.70
C VAL A 402 -20.42 24.17 -2.33
N GLU A 403 -20.27 22.85 -2.30
CA GLU A 403 -21.35 21.93 -1.89
C GLU A 403 -21.70 21.97 -0.39
N GLU A 404 -20.81 22.45 0.49
CA GLU A 404 -21.14 22.68 1.91
C GLU A 404 -22.02 23.92 2.12
N LEU A 405 -21.97 24.90 1.21
CA LEU A 405 -22.77 26.12 1.30
C LEU A 405 -24.24 25.88 0.91
N GLU A 406 -24.49 25.04 -0.10
CA GLU A 406 -25.87 24.70 -0.53
C GLU A 406 -26.61 23.85 0.53
N GLY A 407 -25.88 23.03 1.29
CA GLY A 407 -26.43 22.22 2.38
C GLY A 407 -26.79 23.02 3.64
N GLU A 408 -26.00 24.04 3.99
CA GLU A 408 -26.29 24.93 5.12
C GLU A 408 -27.37 25.97 4.78
N GLU A 409 -27.43 26.50 3.55
CA GLU A 409 -28.52 27.40 3.14
C GLU A 409 -29.88 26.70 3.13
N GLN A 410 -29.98 25.45 2.67
CA GLN A 410 -31.24 24.68 2.72
C GLN A 410 -31.66 24.29 4.14
N ALA A 411 -30.70 24.10 5.06
CA ALA A 411 -30.98 23.83 6.47
C ALA A 411 -31.44 25.09 7.23
N ASP A 412 -30.85 26.26 6.94
CA ASP A 412 -31.24 27.53 7.56
C ASP A 412 -32.60 28.04 7.02
N GLU A 413 -32.91 27.78 5.74
CA GLU A 413 -34.19 28.16 5.13
C GLU A 413 -35.37 27.32 5.65
N ARG A 414 -35.16 26.02 5.93
CA ARG A 414 -36.16 25.18 6.62
C ARG A 414 -36.39 25.59 8.08
N THR A 415 -35.37 26.14 8.74
CA THR A 415 -35.46 26.54 10.15
C THR A 415 -36.17 27.89 10.32
N ARG A 416 -36.14 28.76 9.30
CA ARG A 416 -36.88 30.04 9.28
C ARG A 416 -38.37 29.91 8.95
N LEU A 417 -38.81 28.79 8.38
CA LEU A 417 -40.23 28.56 8.05
C LEU A 417 -41.03 27.88 9.18
N LEU A 418 -40.39 27.55 10.30
CA LEU A 418 -41.01 26.90 11.47
C LEU A 418 -40.88 27.71 12.78
N ALA A 419 -40.57 29.00 12.69
CA ALA A 419 -40.56 29.93 13.82
C ALA A 419 -41.72 30.93 13.76
#